data_AF-A0A7M3YLU3-F1
#
_entry.id   AF-A0A7M3YLU3-F1
#
_cell.length_a   1.000
_cell.length_b   1.000
_cell.length_c   1.000
_cell.angle_alpha   90.00
_cell.angle_beta   90.00
_cell.angle_gamma   90.00
#
_symmetry.space_group_name_H-M   'P 1'
#
loop_
_entity.id
_entity.type
_entity.pdbx_description
1 polymer ?
#
loop_
_entity_poly.entity_id
_entity_poly.type
_entity_poly.pdbx_seq_one_letter_code
_entity_poly.pdbx_strand_id
1 'polypeptide(L)'
;MSLNTTDSMNILHSIEKCRLVAHEDASSLVLHQHSYPTICSNASTHSIWMSVWENMVLPFRRKDKDGGKIVNAEDEDINALLDADSQENPVARTNLPEPSTDEERLHAISDMVVQTCMDIRRGENVLIVCDPTTSEIGQSLHIATQKRTDRVLLIVMPKSRHHGEEPPTPVAALMRQQQVVIAATKYSLTHTKAARQALKDGARIATMPGMTFELYTEGGMTADFQDVKRRISNIANVLRRRRIINVKSETGTDVTFEVNWRDWKLDDNGICNRPRMLTNLPAGKVFILPKEGTMNGTIVIDGSWDSTLIDEPVELIVEDGTVIDVKGGSLAATIRQSYGEVAKKLKAKDRESVWTIAEFGFGMNPSARLVGNVLEDEKRMGSCYFSIGDNSRLGGSSHAGIHVSGVLAEPTVWLDDTCLTESGEFMAIDD
;
A
#
# COMPACT_ATOMS: atom_id res chain seq x y z
N MET A 1 -62.78 -23.22 21.24
CA MET A 1 -63.60 -22.01 21.45
C MET A 1 -63.26 -21.06 20.32
N SER A 2 -63.92 -21.18 19.17
CA SER A 2 -65.28 -20.71 18.82
C SER A 2 -65.29 -19.25 18.36
N LEU A 3 -65.52 -19.09 17.05
CA LEU A 3 -66.41 -18.12 16.40
C LEU A 3 -65.93 -16.64 16.43
N ASN A 4 -66.14 -15.78 15.43
CA ASN A 4 -66.86 -15.81 14.14
C ASN A 4 -66.45 -14.51 13.41
N THR A 5 -66.08 -14.55 12.13
CA THR A 5 -66.89 -14.25 10.93
C THR A 5 -67.59 -12.89 10.91
N THR A 6 -67.23 -12.10 9.89
CA THR A 6 -68.10 -11.42 8.90
C THR A 6 -67.15 -10.80 7.85
N ASP A 7 -67.46 -10.62 6.57
CA ASP A 7 -68.35 -11.26 5.59
C ASP A 7 -67.90 -10.62 4.25
N SER A 8 -67.47 -11.39 3.24
CA SER A 8 -68.27 -11.80 2.07
C SER A 8 -68.53 -10.64 1.10
N MET A 9 -68.05 -10.63 -0.14
CA MET A 9 -68.60 -11.24 -1.37
C MET A 9 -68.07 -10.35 -2.52
N ASN A 10 -67.91 -10.69 -3.81
CA ASN A 10 -68.10 -11.85 -4.67
C ASN A 10 -67.49 -11.42 -6.04
N ILE A 11 -66.63 -12.19 -6.73
CA ILE A 11 -66.89 -13.40 -7.55
C ILE A 11 -67.03 -13.09 -9.07
N LEU A 12 -66.25 -13.87 -9.86
CA LEU A 12 -66.37 -14.33 -11.26
C LEU A 12 -66.23 -13.33 -12.43
N HIS A 13 -65.81 -13.71 -13.65
CA HIS A 13 -64.96 -14.75 -14.26
C HIS A 13 -65.07 -14.59 -15.80
N SER A 14 -64.39 -15.49 -16.52
CA SER A 14 -64.39 -15.76 -17.96
C SER A 14 -63.60 -14.81 -18.87
N ILE A 15 -62.50 -15.20 -19.52
CA ILE A 15 -62.15 -16.38 -20.36
C ILE A 15 -62.51 -16.18 -21.85
N GLU A 16 -61.45 -16.33 -22.67
CA GLU A 16 -61.34 -17.00 -23.98
C GLU A 16 -61.02 -16.23 -25.28
N LYS A 17 -59.98 -16.75 -25.95
CA LYS A 17 -59.77 -16.99 -27.41
C LYS A 17 -59.47 -15.76 -28.28
N CYS A 18 -58.65 -15.79 -29.34
CA CYS A 18 -57.98 -16.83 -30.17
C CYS A 18 -57.08 -16.04 -31.16
N ARG A 19 -55.86 -16.40 -31.59
CA ARG A 19 -55.46 -17.30 -32.71
C ARG A 19 -53.97 -16.92 -33.01
N LEU A 20 -52.96 -17.79 -33.03
CA LEU A 20 -52.59 -18.83 -34.01
C LEU A 20 -52.54 -18.36 -35.48
N VAL A 21 -51.32 -18.22 -36.03
CA VAL A 21 -50.93 -18.76 -37.35
C VAL A 21 -49.49 -19.27 -37.24
N ALA A 22 -49.32 -20.56 -37.47
CA ALA A 22 -48.06 -21.20 -37.86
C ALA A 22 -48.08 -21.40 -39.38
N HIS A 23 -46.90 -21.45 -40.00
CA HIS A 23 -46.70 -22.26 -41.19
C HIS A 23 -45.30 -22.89 -41.14
N GLU A 24 -45.32 -24.21 -41.29
CA GLU A 24 -44.26 -25.15 -41.68
C GLU A 24 -43.60 -24.67 -43.01
N ASP A 25 -42.42 -25.11 -43.46
CA ASP A 25 -41.92 -26.48 -43.45
C ASP A 25 -40.46 -26.57 -43.97
N ALA A 26 -39.90 -27.78 -43.78
CA ALA A 26 -38.94 -28.48 -44.64
C ALA A 26 -37.40 -28.39 -44.40
N SER A 27 -36.92 -29.46 -43.73
CA SER A 27 -35.92 -30.44 -44.23
C SER A 27 -34.45 -29.98 -44.38
N SER A 28 -33.54 -30.44 -43.52
CA SER A 28 -32.77 -31.71 -43.60
C SER A 28 -31.36 -31.53 -44.19
N LEU A 29 -30.31 -31.77 -43.41
CA LEU A 29 -29.41 -32.92 -43.62
C LEU A 29 -28.36 -33.01 -42.50
N VAL A 30 -28.17 -34.24 -42.05
CA VAL A 30 -27.13 -34.75 -41.15
C VAL A 30 -25.91 -35.16 -42.00
N LEU A 31 -24.76 -35.37 -41.33
CA LEU A 31 -23.51 -36.05 -41.75
C LEU A 31 -22.38 -35.08 -42.19
N HIS A 32 -21.11 -35.21 -41.79
CA HIS A 32 -20.35 -36.30 -41.16
C HIS A 32 -19.05 -35.75 -40.51
N GLN A 33 -18.57 -36.43 -39.48
CA GLN A 33 -17.21 -36.36 -38.92
C GLN A 33 -16.13 -36.82 -39.93
N HIS A 34 -14.89 -36.32 -39.79
CA HIS A 34 -13.58 -37.04 -39.80
C HIS A 34 -12.46 -35.96 -39.73
N SER A 35 -11.61 -35.83 -38.69
CA SER A 35 -10.56 -36.71 -38.16
C SER A 35 -9.29 -36.83 -39.03
N TYR A 36 -8.27 -36.00 -38.72
CA TYR A 36 -6.78 -36.20 -38.73
C TYR A 36 -6.05 -36.67 -40.03
N PRO A 37 -4.69 -36.59 -40.18
CA PRO A 37 -3.64 -36.33 -39.18
C PRO A 37 -2.45 -35.41 -39.59
N THR A 38 -1.61 -35.16 -38.58
CA THR A 38 -0.25 -34.60 -38.54
C THR A 38 0.80 -35.40 -39.33
N ILE A 39 1.76 -34.73 -40.00
CA ILE A 39 3.11 -35.26 -40.30
C ILE A 39 4.17 -34.16 -40.14
N CYS A 40 5.24 -34.48 -39.42
CA CYS A 40 6.46 -33.69 -39.19
C CYS A 40 7.37 -33.66 -40.43
N SER A 41 8.18 -32.60 -40.57
CA SER A 41 9.61 -32.76 -40.93
C SER A 41 10.42 -31.48 -40.65
N ASN A 42 11.52 -31.67 -39.91
CA ASN A 42 12.66 -30.78 -39.82
C ASN A 42 13.23 -30.44 -41.21
N ALA A 43 13.66 -29.18 -41.41
CA ALA A 43 14.81 -28.87 -42.25
C ALA A 43 15.33 -27.45 -41.94
N SER A 44 16.52 -27.43 -41.34
CA SER A 44 17.46 -26.32 -41.28
C SER A 44 18.02 -26.00 -42.68
N THR A 45 18.10 -24.73 -43.05
CA THR A 45 19.16 -24.25 -43.96
C THR A 45 19.54 -22.80 -43.63
N HIS A 46 20.81 -22.67 -43.25
CA HIS A 46 21.60 -21.46 -43.21
C HIS A 46 21.86 -20.89 -44.61
N SER A 47 22.11 -19.57 -44.64
CA SER A 47 22.98 -18.82 -45.57
C SER A 47 22.43 -18.37 -46.93
N ILE A 48 22.41 -17.04 -47.10
CA ILE A 48 22.99 -16.20 -48.19
C ILE A 48 22.87 -14.74 -47.67
N TRP A 49 23.89 -14.16 -47.01
CA TRP A 49 24.96 -13.28 -47.51
C TRP A 49 24.55 -12.07 -48.41
N MET A 50 24.62 -10.89 -47.77
CA MET A 50 25.27 -9.62 -48.17
C MET A 50 24.61 -8.47 -48.97
N SER A 51 25.04 -7.28 -48.51
CA SER A 51 24.90 -5.89 -49.00
C SER A 51 23.58 -5.20 -48.63
N VAL A 52 23.54 -4.02 -48.00
CA VAL A 52 24.40 -2.84 -48.11
C VAL A 52 24.56 -2.13 -46.73
N TRP A 53 25.81 -1.81 -46.39
CA TRP A 53 26.26 -0.84 -45.39
C TRP A 53 26.74 0.41 -46.15
N GLU A 54 26.32 1.61 -45.72
CA GLU A 54 26.99 2.93 -45.86
C GLU A 54 25.96 4.00 -45.45
N ASN A 55 26.03 4.63 -44.27
CA ASN A 55 26.76 5.88 -43.92
C ASN A 55 26.09 6.34 -42.60
N MET A 56 26.67 6.86 -41.51
CA MET A 56 27.94 7.51 -41.19
C MET A 56 28.14 7.39 -39.66
N VAL A 57 29.38 7.15 -39.23
CA VAL A 57 29.88 7.44 -37.87
C VAL A 57 31.20 8.19 -38.04
N LEU A 58 31.40 9.27 -37.28
CA LEU A 58 32.73 9.82 -37.00
C LEU A 58 32.88 10.14 -35.50
N PRO A 59 33.99 9.70 -34.85
CA PRO A 59 34.31 9.99 -33.44
C PRO A 59 35.57 10.86 -33.29
N PHE A 60 35.66 11.67 -32.22
CA PHE A 60 36.92 12.30 -31.76
C PHE A 60 36.80 12.69 -30.27
N ARG A 61 37.81 12.75 -29.39
CA ARG A 61 39.08 12.05 -29.10
C ARG A 61 39.56 12.71 -27.78
N ARG A 62 40.00 11.94 -26.76
CA ARG A 62 40.64 12.45 -25.52
C ARG A 62 42.10 12.88 -25.76
N LYS A 63 42.62 13.85 -25.00
CA LYS A 63 44.07 14.04 -24.79
C LYS A 63 44.38 14.68 -23.42
N ASP A 64 45.49 14.24 -22.83
CA ASP A 64 46.01 14.49 -21.47
C ASP A 64 46.80 15.80 -21.25
N LYS A 65 47.12 16.03 -19.97
CA LYS A 65 47.92 17.06 -19.26
C LYS A 65 49.24 17.52 -19.90
N ASP A 66 49.59 18.81 -19.72
CA ASP A 66 50.78 19.27 -18.96
C ASP A 66 50.82 20.81 -18.82
N GLY A 67 51.44 21.31 -17.74
CA GLY A 67 51.29 22.67 -17.19
C GLY A 67 52.29 23.76 -17.60
N GLY A 68 52.17 24.92 -16.95
CA GLY A 68 53.20 25.98 -16.89
C GLY A 68 52.67 27.41 -17.04
N LYS A 69 52.76 28.20 -15.96
CA LYS A 69 52.40 29.64 -15.83
C LYS A 69 53.25 30.57 -16.70
N ILE A 70 52.67 31.64 -17.25
CA ILE A 70 53.19 33.04 -17.22
C ILE A 70 52.01 34.03 -17.18
N VAL A 71 52.22 35.10 -16.41
CA VAL A 71 51.41 36.25 -15.97
C VAL A 71 51.77 37.43 -16.92
N ASN A 72 50.94 38.36 -17.41
CA ASN A 72 50.04 39.29 -16.75
C ASN A 72 49.37 40.22 -17.79
N ALA A 73 48.30 40.87 -17.34
CA ALA A 73 47.82 42.21 -17.68
C ALA A 73 46.82 42.38 -18.85
N GLU A 74 45.71 43.01 -18.46
CA GLU A 74 44.67 43.68 -19.26
C GLU A 74 43.56 42.77 -19.79
N ASP A 75 42.48 42.70 -19.02
CA ASP A 75 41.09 42.89 -19.49
C ASP A 75 40.17 42.98 -18.26
N GLU A 76 40.07 44.20 -17.69
CA GLU A 76 39.14 44.55 -16.60
C GLU A 76 37.66 44.54 -17.04
N ASP A 77 37.35 44.17 -18.28
CA ASP A 77 35.99 44.24 -18.85
C ASP A 77 35.21 42.90 -18.89
N ILE A 78 35.78 41.80 -18.40
CA ILE A 78 35.06 40.50 -18.28
C ILE A 78 34.43 40.32 -16.89
N ASN A 79 35.01 40.87 -15.82
CA ASN A 79 34.45 40.75 -14.48
C ASN A 79 33.20 41.62 -14.27
N ALA A 80 33.01 42.69 -15.05
CA ALA A 80 31.78 43.49 -14.99
C ALA A 80 30.54 42.80 -15.61
N LEU A 81 30.74 41.71 -16.38
CA LEU A 81 29.66 40.88 -16.95
C LEU A 81 29.45 39.57 -16.19
N LEU A 82 30.35 39.21 -15.27
CA LEU A 82 30.21 38.03 -14.40
C LEU A 82 29.64 38.38 -13.02
N ASP A 83 29.67 39.65 -12.61
CA ASP A 83 29.07 40.14 -11.36
C ASP A 83 27.61 40.62 -11.51
N ALA A 84 27.05 40.56 -12.74
CA ALA A 84 25.65 40.88 -13.01
C ALA A 84 24.69 39.66 -12.92
N ASP A 85 25.23 38.44 -12.95
CA ASP A 85 24.44 37.19 -12.95
C ASP A 85 24.51 36.40 -11.62
N SER A 86 25.14 36.96 -10.57
CA SER A 86 25.25 36.33 -9.25
C SER A 86 24.30 36.90 -8.18
N GLN A 87 23.22 37.56 -8.60
CA GLN A 87 22.04 37.75 -7.74
C GLN A 87 20.95 36.78 -8.16
N GLU A 88 21.12 35.51 -7.78
CA GLU A 88 19.96 34.63 -7.62
C GLU A 88 19.10 35.25 -6.52
N ASN A 89 18.10 36.02 -6.94
CA ASN A 89 16.92 36.29 -6.14
C ASN A 89 16.47 34.94 -5.55
N PRO A 90 16.30 34.81 -4.23
CA PRO A 90 15.65 33.63 -3.70
C PRO A 90 14.28 33.61 -4.36
N VAL A 91 14.07 32.68 -5.28
CA VAL A 91 12.73 32.35 -5.76
C VAL A 91 12.02 31.96 -4.48
N ALA A 92 11.23 32.90 -3.96
CA ALA A 92 10.33 32.65 -2.87
C ALA A 92 9.61 31.38 -3.28
N ARG A 93 9.83 30.29 -2.53
CA ARG A 93 8.83 29.24 -2.45
C ARG A 93 7.60 30.01 -2.05
N THR A 94 6.74 30.32 -3.01
CA THR A 94 5.39 30.77 -2.73
C THR A 94 4.81 29.60 -1.96
N ASN A 95 4.89 29.68 -0.64
CA ASN A 95 4.08 28.87 0.24
C ASN A 95 2.67 29.16 -0.25
N LEU A 96 2.10 28.20 -0.99
CA LEU A 96 0.69 28.25 -1.33
C LEU A 96 -0.03 28.52 -0.01
N PRO A 97 -0.94 29.50 0.05
CA PRO A 97 -1.68 29.77 1.27
C PRO A 97 -2.25 28.45 1.77
N GLU A 98 -2.02 28.15 3.05
CA GLU A 98 -2.59 26.95 3.64
C GLU A 98 -4.11 26.97 3.39
N PRO A 99 -4.71 25.83 3.02
CA PRO A 99 -6.09 25.81 2.63
C PRO A 99 -6.95 26.30 3.79
N SER A 100 -7.71 27.37 3.51
CA SER A 100 -8.39 28.16 4.52
C SER A 100 -9.70 27.52 4.97
N THR A 101 -10.28 26.66 4.11
CA THR A 101 -11.51 25.91 4.38
C THR A 101 -11.28 24.40 4.34
N ASP A 102 -12.13 23.67 5.04
CA ASP A 102 -12.13 22.20 5.09
C ASP A 102 -12.26 21.56 3.69
N GLU A 103 -13.07 22.17 2.81
CA GLU A 103 -13.24 21.76 1.42
C GLU A 103 -11.95 21.96 0.60
N GLU A 104 -11.26 23.08 0.78
CA GLU A 104 -9.97 23.32 0.13
C GLU A 104 -8.90 22.31 0.59
N ARG A 105 -8.86 21.96 1.89
CA ARG A 105 -7.95 20.91 2.40
C ARG A 105 -8.27 19.56 1.75
N LEU A 106 -9.54 19.16 1.74
CA LEU A 106 -10.00 17.91 1.12
C LEU A 106 -9.60 17.81 -0.36
N HIS A 107 -9.75 18.91 -1.12
CA HIS A 107 -9.36 18.96 -2.51
C HIS A 107 -7.85 18.98 -2.73
N ALA A 108 -7.09 19.69 -1.88
CA ALA A 108 -5.64 19.72 -1.95
C ALA A 108 -5.02 18.32 -1.77
N ILE A 109 -5.51 17.56 -0.78
CA ILE A 109 -5.06 16.18 -0.56
C ILE A 109 -5.42 15.29 -1.75
N SER A 110 -6.64 15.42 -2.29
CA SER A 110 -7.06 14.64 -3.45
C SER A 110 -6.26 14.97 -4.72
N ASP A 111 -5.91 16.24 -4.92
CA ASP A 111 -5.00 16.67 -5.98
C ASP A 111 -3.62 16.04 -5.79
N MET A 112 -3.08 16.02 -4.57
CA MET A 112 -1.82 15.35 -4.25
C MET A 112 -1.88 13.84 -4.52
N VAL A 113 -2.96 13.14 -4.11
CA VAL A 113 -3.11 11.69 -4.36
C VAL A 113 -3.10 11.39 -5.86
N VAL A 114 -3.86 12.17 -6.64
CA VAL A 114 -3.98 11.98 -8.09
C VAL A 114 -2.67 12.31 -8.82
N GLN A 115 -2.00 13.38 -8.43
CA GLN A 115 -0.86 13.93 -9.17
C GLN A 115 0.48 13.36 -8.71
N THR A 116 0.68 13.26 -7.40
CA THR A 116 1.95 12.87 -6.79
C THR A 116 1.99 11.37 -6.54
N CYS A 117 0.99 10.83 -5.83
CA CYS A 117 0.99 9.42 -5.46
C CYS A 117 0.72 8.52 -6.67
N MET A 118 -0.34 8.80 -7.42
CA MET A 118 -0.79 7.94 -8.51
C MET A 118 -0.24 8.32 -9.90
N ASP A 119 0.33 9.53 -10.07
CA ASP A 119 0.82 10.08 -11.35
C ASP A 119 -0.18 9.83 -12.50
N ILE A 120 -1.44 10.23 -12.31
CA ILE A 120 -2.51 9.95 -13.29
C ILE A 120 -2.30 10.77 -14.57
N ARG A 121 -2.35 10.08 -15.72
CA ARG A 121 -2.15 10.66 -17.04
C ARG A 121 -3.45 10.77 -17.82
N ARG A 122 -3.52 11.73 -18.76
CA ARG A 122 -4.70 12.05 -19.60
C ARG A 122 -5.36 10.87 -20.32
N GLY A 123 -4.60 9.83 -20.66
CA GLY A 123 -5.09 8.67 -21.40
C GLY A 123 -5.50 7.47 -20.56
N GLU A 124 -5.36 7.54 -19.23
CA GLU A 124 -5.59 6.39 -18.35
C GLU A 124 -7.05 6.29 -17.92
N ASN A 125 -7.58 5.06 -17.88
CA ASN A 125 -8.86 4.81 -17.24
C ASN A 125 -8.66 4.67 -15.74
N VAL A 126 -9.46 5.41 -14.99
CA VAL A 126 -9.39 5.49 -13.53
C VAL A 126 -10.71 5.05 -12.94
N LEU A 127 -10.65 4.17 -11.95
CA LEU A 127 -11.79 3.81 -11.12
C LEU A 127 -11.56 4.25 -9.68
N ILE A 128 -12.50 5.03 -9.17
CA ILE A 128 -12.60 5.39 -7.76
C ILE A 128 -13.70 4.54 -7.15
N VAL A 129 -13.33 3.79 -6.11
CA VAL A 129 -14.26 2.95 -5.34
C VAL A 129 -14.38 3.55 -3.95
N CYS A 130 -15.59 3.89 -3.56
CA CYS A 130 -15.92 4.29 -2.20
C CYS A 130 -17.14 3.55 -1.68
N ASP A 131 -17.49 3.80 -0.42
CA ASP A 131 -18.73 3.31 0.18
C ASP A 131 -19.49 4.50 0.81
N PRO A 132 -20.72 4.30 1.33
CA PRO A 132 -21.51 5.41 1.87
C PRO A 132 -20.81 6.22 2.95
N THR A 133 -19.86 5.63 3.68
CA THR A 133 -19.13 6.31 4.77
C THR A 133 -17.96 7.17 4.29
N THR A 134 -17.49 6.97 3.06
CA THR A 134 -16.32 7.66 2.47
C THR A 134 -16.68 8.39 1.17
N SER A 135 -17.97 8.62 0.96
CA SER A 135 -18.50 9.17 -0.30
C SER A 135 -17.95 10.56 -0.63
N GLU A 136 -17.78 11.43 0.36
CA GLU A 136 -17.19 12.78 0.22
C GLU A 136 -15.74 12.73 -0.28
N ILE A 137 -14.93 11.83 0.30
CA ILE A 137 -13.55 11.60 -0.14
C ILE A 137 -13.54 11.08 -1.59
N GLY A 138 -14.43 10.13 -1.91
CA GLY A 138 -14.57 9.60 -3.28
C GLY A 138 -14.96 10.68 -4.30
N GLN A 139 -15.85 11.60 -3.93
CA GLN A 139 -16.24 12.73 -4.78
C GLN A 139 -15.07 13.71 -4.99
N SER A 140 -14.32 14.03 -3.93
CA SER A 140 -13.15 14.91 -4.05
C SER A 140 -12.06 14.31 -4.95
N LEU A 141 -11.77 13.01 -4.79
CA LEU A 141 -10.87 12.27 -5.68
C LEU A 141 -11.36 12.28 -7.13
N HIS A 142 -12.67 12.18 -7.35
CA HIS A 142 -13.24 12.23 -8.69
C HIS A 142 -13.04 13.61 -9.32
N ILE A 143 -13.34 14.68 -8.60
CA ILE A 143 -13.11 16.06 -9.04
C ILE A 143 -11.62 16.29 -9.37
N ALA A 144 -10.71 15.85 -8.48
CA ALA A 144 -9.27 15.95 -8.71
C ALA A 144 -8.81 15.15 -9.94
N THR A 145 -9.37 13.95 -10.14
CA THR A 145 -9.04 13.10 -11.29
C THR A 145 -9.55 13.70 -12.61
N GLN A 146 -10.74 14.30 -12.62
CA GLN A 146 -11.31 14.97 -13.80
C GLN A 146 -10.42 16.11 -14.32
N LYS A 147 -9.64 16.77 -13.44
CA LYS A 147 -8.65 17.77 -13.86
C LYS A 147 -7.50 17.16 -14.70
N ARG A 148 -7.30 15.83 -14.63
CA ARG A 148 -6.20 15.10 -15.27
C ARG A 148 -6.66 14.19 -16.40
N THR A 149 -7.81 13.54 -16.30
CA THR A 149 -8.36 12.62 -17.32
C THR A 149 -9.89 12.63 -17.29
N ASP A 150 -10.52 12.61 -18.46
CA ASP A 150 -11.98 12.51 -18.60
C ASP A 150 -12.48 11.05 -18.41
N ARG A 151 -11.55 10.09 -18.31
CA ARG A 151 -11.84 8.64 -18.29
C ARG A 151 -11.90 8.12 -16.85
N VAL A 152 -12.67 8.79 -16.01
CA VAL A 152 -12.83 8.43 -14.59
C VAL A 152 -14.24 7.92 -14.30
N LEU A 153 -14.33 6.85 -13.51
CA LEU A 153 -15.56 6.32 -12.95
C LEU A 153 -15.51 6.42 -11.42
N LEU A 154 -16.59 6.92 -10.82
CA LEU A 154 -16.82 6.85 -9.38
C LEU A 154 -17.92 5.83 -9.09
N ILE A 155 -17.65 4.89 -8.19
CA ILE A 155 -18.61 3.88 -7.75
C ILE A 155 -18.71 3.90 -6.23
N VAL A 156 -19.94 4.00 -5.74
CA VAL A 156 -20.28 3.77 -4.35
C VAL A 156 -20.76 2.32 -4.20
N MET A 157 -19.94 1.47 -3.61
CA MET A 157 -20.30 0.07 -3.32
C MET A 157 -20.92 -0.06 -1.93
N PRO A 158 -21.71 -1.11 -1.65
CA PRO A 158 -22.15 -1.42 -0.30
C PRO A 158 -20.97 -1.57 0.65
N LYS A 159 -21.12 -1.07 1.88
CA LYS A 159 -20.11 -1.21 2.92
C LYS A 159 -19.88 -2.70 3.26
N SER A 160 -18.62 -3.13 3.22
CA SER A 160 -18.18 -4.45 3.67
C SER A 160 -18.30 -4.61 5.20
N ARG A 161 -18.09 -5.82 5.70
CA ARG A 161 -18.20 -6.19 7.12
C ARG A 161 -16.84 -6.27 7.81
N HIS A 162 -15.80 -6.68 7.11
CA HIS A 162 -14.44 -6.79 7.64
C HIS A 162 -13.38 -6.54 6.54
N HIS A 163 -12.14 -6.32 6.95
CA HIS A 163 -11.01 -6.19 6.02
C HIS A 163 -10.84 -7.46 5.17
N GLY A 164 -10.51 -7.30 3.89
CA GLY A 164 -10.28 -8.41 2.96
C GLY A 164 -11.55 -9.12 2.46
N GLU A 165 -12.75 -8.63 2.78
CA GLU A 165 -13.98 -9.09 2.14
C GLU A 165 -13.99 -8.72 0.65
N GLU A 166 -14.41 -9.64 -0.21
CA GLU A 166 -14.45 -9.40 -1.64
C GLU A 166 -15.51 -8.34 -2.00
N PRO A 167 -15.19 -7.38 -2.91
CA PRO A 167 -16.18 -6.44 -3.38
C PRO A 167 -17.20 -7.14 -4.29
N PRO A 168 -18.39 -6.54 -4.51
CA PRO A 168 -19.39 -7.10 -5.42
C PRO A 168 -18.81 -7.40 -6.81
N THR A 169 -19.27 -8.48 -7.44
CA THR A 169 -18.76 -8.95 -8.75
C THR A 169 -18.66 -7.84 -9.82
N PRO A 170 -19.63 -6.91 -9.97
CA PRO A 170 -19.50 -5.81 -10.92
C PRO A 170 -18.32 -4.88 -10.61
N VAL A 171 -18.08 -4.58 -9.33
CA VAL A 171 -16.95 -3.74 -8.89
C VAL A 171 -15.63 -4.46 -9.16
N ALA A 172 -15.55 -5.75 -8.81
CA ALA A 172 -14.37 -6.56 -9.09
C ALA A 172 -14.05 -6.65 -10.60
N ALA A 173 -15.07 -6.79 -11.44
CA ALA A 173 -14.91 -6.80 -12.89
C ALA A 173 -14.41 -5.45 -13.42
N LEU A 174 -14.93 -4.34 -12.89
CA LEU A 174 -14.47 -3.00 -13.26
C LEU A 174 -13.04 -2.77 -12.82
N MET A 175 -12.65 -3.12 -11.59
CA MET A 175 -11.26 -2.97 -11.11
C MET A 175 -10.23 -3.58 -12.08
N ARG A 176 -10.56 -4.71 -12.74
CA ARG A 176 -9.67 -5.40 -13.67
C ARG A 176 -9.51 -4.71 -15.04
N GLN A 177 -10.47 -3.87 -15.42
CA GLN A 177 -10.49 -3.21 -16.73
C GLN A 177 -9.80 -1.84 -16.72
N GLN A 178 -9.24 -1.43 -15.57
CA GLN A 178 -8.76 -0.07 -15.32
C GLN A 178 -7.25 -0.08 -15.14
N GLN A 179 -6.60 1.00 -15.53
CA GLN A 179 -5.16 1.18 -15.32
C GLN A 179 -4.87 1.68 -13.91
N VAL A 180 -5.80 2.45 -13.34
CA VAL A 180 -5.69 3.04 -12.00
C VAL A 180 -6.93 2.71 -11.19
N VAL A 181 -6.74 2.19 -9.97
CA VAL A 181 -7.81 1.99 -9.01
C VAL A 181 -7.47 2.72 -7.72
N ILE A 182 -8.36 3.60 -7.25
CA ILE A 182 -8.26 4.26 -5.96
C ILE A 182 -9.45 3.81 -5.12
N ALA A 183 -9.21 3.08 -4.04
CA ALA A 183 -10.26 2.57 -3.16
C ALA A 183 -10.21 3.27 -1.79
N ALA A 184 -11.09 4.25 -1.58
CA ALA A 184 -11.31 4.91 -0.29
C ALA A 184 -12.53 4.27 0.37
N THR A 185 -12.33 3.27 1.21
CA THR A 185 -13.42 2.44 1.78
C THR A 185 -13.22 2.27 3.28
N LYS A 186 -14.27 1.98 4.03
CA LYS A 186 -14.16 1.73 5.47
C LYS A 186 -13.31 0.49 5.78
N TYR A 187 -13.50 -0.59 5.02
CA TYR A 187 -12.71 -1.81 5.15
C TYR A 187 -11.79 -1.99 3.95
N SER A 188 -10.63 -2.61 4.21
CA SER A 188 -9.56 -2.73 3.22
C SER A 188 -9.90 -3.71 2.10
N LEU A 189 -9.68 -3.28 0.86
CA LEU A 189 -9.69 -4.14 -0.33
C LEU A 189 -8.29 -4.65 -0.73
N THR A 190 -7.21 -4.22 -0.03
CA THR A 190 -5.80 -4.52 -0.36
C THR A 190 -5.56 -6.00 -0.62
N HIS A 191 -6.13 -6.86 0.23
CA HIS A 191 -5.83 -8.30 0.24
C HIS A 191 -6.93 -9.17 -0.40
N THR A 192 -7.79 -8.56 -1.21
CA THR A 192 -8.86 -9.26 -1.94
C THR A 192 -8.34 -9.95 -3.20
N LYS A 193 -9.06 -10.96 -3.68
CA LYS A 193 -8.86 -11.56 -5.00
C LYS A 193 -9.11 -10.55 -6.10
N ALA A 194 -10.09 -9.66 -5.92
CA ALA A 194 -10.35 -8.57 -6.85
C ALA A 194 -9.10 -7.68 -7.06
N ALA A 195 -8.50 -7.18 -5.99
CA ALA A 195 -7.28 -6.37 -6.07
C ALA A 195 -6.10 -7.16 -6.68
N ARG A 196 -5.88 -8.40 -6.23
CA ARG A 196 -4.81 -9.26 -6.77
C ARG A 196 -4.96 -9.49 -8.28
N GLN A 197 -6.18 -9.71 -8.74
CA GLN A 197 -6.44 -9.96 -10.15
C GLN A 197 -6.31 -8.68 -10.99
N ALA A 198 -6.77 -7.53 -10.49
CA ALA A 198 -6.57 -6.25 -11.15
C ALA A 198 -5.08 -5.89 -11.28
N LEU A 199 -4.29 -6.12 -10.22
CA LEU A 199 -2.83 -5.99 -10.27
C LEU A 199 -2.21 -6.92 -11.31
N LYS A 200 -2.65 -8.18 -11.40
CA LYS A 200 -2.18 -9.12 -12.43
C LYS A 200 -2.51 -8.65 -13.84
N ASP A 201 -3.68 -8.04 -14.03
CA ASP A 201 -4.16 -7.53 -15.31
C ASP A 201 -3.52 -6.18 -15.71
N GLY A 202 -2.71 -5.58 -14.83
CA GLY A 202 -1.89 -4.40 -15.13
C GLY A 202 -2.24 -3.14 -14.33
N ALA A 203 -3.34 -3.15 -13.58
CA ALA A 203 -3.76 -2.00 -12.78
C ALA A 203 -2.71 -1.66 -11.71
N ARG A 204 -2.62 -0.37 -11.36
CA ARG A 204 -1.98 0.07 -10.12
C ARG A 204 -3.06 0.54 -9.15
N ILE A 205 -2.89 0.21 -7.87
CA ILE A 205 -3.95 0.33 -6.88
C ILE A 205 -3.45 1.10 -5.66
N ALA A 206 -4.20 2.13 -5.25
CA ALA A 206 -4.09 2.73 -3.94
C ALA A 206 -5.33 2.39 -3.11
N THR A 207 -5.13 2.01 -1.86
CA THR A 207 -6.22 1.68 -0.94
C THR A 207 -6.09 2.48 0.35
N MET A 208 -7.21 3.01 0.82
CA MET A 208 -7.30 3.92 1.98
C MET A 208 -8.37 3.40 2.96
N PRO A 209 -8.15 2.26 3.62
CA PRO A 209 -9.10 1.72 4.58
C PRO A 209 -9.31 2.64 5.79
N GLY A 210 -10.56 2.78 6.22
CA GLY A 210 -10.91 3.43 7.48
C GLY A 210 -10.75 4.94 7.48
N MET A 211 -10.64 5.55 6.31
CA MET A 211 -10.40 6.98 6.18
C MET A 211 -11.63 7.80 6.58
N THR A 212 -11.50 8.63 7.62
CA THR A 212 -12.47 9.67 7.95
C THR A 212 -12.07 10.98 7.28
N PHE A 213 -12.98 11.96 7.28
CA PHE A 213 -12.66 13.30 6.78
C PHE A 213 -11.42 13.89 7.48
N GLU A 214 -11.36 13.78 8.81
CA GLU A 214 -10.25 14.26 9.64
C GLU A 214 -8.93 13.54 9.31
N LEU A 215 -8.92 12.20 9.27
CA LEU A 215 -7.72 11.41 8.93
C LEU A 215 -7.23 11.66 7.49
N TYR A 216 -8.13 12.06 6.59
CA TYR A 216 -7.76 12.38 5.22
C TYR A 216 -7.18 13.78 5.07
N THR A 217 -7.72 14.75 5.82
CA THR A 217 -7.35 16.17 5.70
C THR A 217 -6.25 16.60 6.66
N GLU A 218 -5.97 15.78 7.67
CA GLU A 218 -4.92 15.99 8.65
C GLU A 218 -3.94 14.82 8.71
N GLY A 219 -2.86 15.00 9.45
CA GLY A 219 -1.97 13.90 9.81
C GLY A 219 -1.24 13.29 8.61
N GLY A 220 -1.14 11.96 8.58
CA GLY A 220 -0.29 11.22 7.64
C GLY A 220 -0.55 11.49 6.16
N MET A 221 -1.77 11.90 5.78
CA MET A 221 -2.10 12.23 4.38
C MET A 221 -1.55 13.59 3.93
N THR A 222 -1.24 14.49 4.86
CA THR A 222 -0.68 15.82 4.59
C THR A 222 0.82 15.79 4.29
N ALA A 223 1.46 14.63 4.42
CA ALA A 223 2.89 14.48 4.20
C ALA A 223 3.30 14.73 2.74
N ASP A 224 4.50 15.28 2.55
CA ASP A 224 5.15 15.28 1.23
C ASP A 224 5.67 13.87 0.92
N PHE A 225 4.91 13.11 0.14
CA PHE A 225 5.30 11.75 -0.25
C PHE A 225 6.57 11.69 -1.11
N GLN A 226 7.00 12.77 -1.75
CA GLN A 226 8.32 12.80 -2.40
C GLN A 226 9.45 12.86 -1.37
N ASP A 227 9.26 13.59 -0.27
CA ASP A 227 10.20 13.58 0.86
C ASP A 227 10.19 12.23 1.57
N VAL A 228 9.02 11.64 1.85
CA VAL A 228 8.90 10.30 2.44
C VAL A 228 9.64 9.26 1.57
N LYS A 229 9.45 9.29 0.25
CA LYS A 229 10.18 8.42 -0.67
C LYS A 229 11.69 8.63 -0.63
N ARG A 230 12.15 9.87 -0.51
CA ARG A 230 13.57 10.19 -0.38
C ARG A 230 14.15 9.60 0.90
N ARG A 231 13.48 9.81 2.04
CA ARG A 231 13.89 9.25 3.34
C ARG A 231 13.95 7.73 3.33
N ILE A 232 12.95 7.06 2.77
CA ILE A 232 12.92 5.60 2.62
C ILE A 232 14.03 5.11 1.68
N SER A 233 14.40 5.90 0.67
CA SER A 233 15.52 5.55 -0.21
C SER A 233 16.86 5.69 0.51
N ASN A 234 17.03 6.71 1.35
CA ASN A 234 18.26 6.95 2.10
C ASN A 234 18.49 5.87 3.17
N ILE A 235 17.43 5.49 3.92
CA ILE A 235 17.55 4.45 4.96
C ILE A 235 17.91 3.08 4.39
N ALA A 236 17.63 2.82 3.11
CA ALA A 236 18.00 1.56 2.45
C ALA A 236 19.50 1.28 2.51
N ASN A 237 20.35 2.32 2.47
CA ASN A 237 21.79 2.19 2.59
C ASN A 237 22.21 1.80 4.01
N VAL A 238 21.50 2.32 5.01
CA VAL A 238 21.73 2.11 6.44
C VAL A 238 21.36 0.68 6.84
N LEU A 239 20.24 0.18 6.33
CA LEU A 239 19.75 -1.18 6.56
C LEU A 239 20.63 -2.24 5.88
N ARG A 240 21.42 -1.85 4.88
CA ARG A 240 22.21 -2.77 4.07
C ARG A 240 23.27 -3.46 4.93
N ARG A 241 23.32 -4.80 4.84
CA ARG A 241 24.27 -5.68 5.56
C ARG A 241 24.10 -5.71 7.09
N ARG A 242 23.12 -5.00 7.66
CA ARG A 242 22.76 -5.08 9.08
C ARG A 242 21.86 -6.28 9.33
N ARG A 243 22.14 -7.07 10.36
CA ARG A 243 21.47 -8.36 10.56
C ARG A 243 20.84 -8.49 11.93
N ILE A 244 21.35 -7.81 12.94
CA ILE A 244 20.84 -7.87 14.30
C ILE A 244 20.08 -6.57 14.55
N ILE A 245 18.86 -6.69 15.05
CA ILE A 245 18.07 -5.54 15.50
C ILE A 245 17.92 -5.66 17.00
N ASN A 246 18.23 -4.58 17.71
CA ASN A 246 17.91 -4.44 19.13
C ASN A 246 16.93 -3.28 19.28
N VAL A 247 15.82 -3.51 19.95
CA VAL A 247 14.84 -2.47 20.25
C VAL A 247 14.76 -2.32 21.75
N LYS A 248 14.91 -1.07 22.22
CA LYS A 248 14.81 -0.72 23.63
C LYS A 248 13.88 0.46 23.83
N SER A 249 13.20 0.54 24.97
CA SER A 249 12.41 1.71 25.36
C SER A 249 12.51 1.95 26.87
N GLU A 250 12.25 3.19 27.30
CA GLU A 250 12.14 3.52 28.73
C GLU A 250 10.98 2.78 29.41
N THR A 251 9.94 2.43 28.64
CA THR A 251 8.80 1.64 29.08
C THR A 251 9.11 0.16 29.36
N GLY A 252 10.35 -0.29 29.07
CA GLY A 252 10.83 -1.63 29.42
C GLY A 252 10.92 -2.61 28.26
N THR A 253 10.77 -2.14 27.01
CA THR A 253 11.11 -2.97 25.85
C THR A 253 12.62 -3.25 25.87
N ASP A 254 12.98 -4.52 25.70
CA ASP A 254 14.33 -4.98 25.43
C ASP A 254 14.23 -6.29 24.65
N VAL A 255 14.30 -6.19 23.32
CA VAL A 255 14.15 -7.34 22.43
C VAL A 255 15.24 -7.34 21.37
N THR A 256 15.77 -8.53 21.08
CA THR A 256 16.81 -8.74 20.06
C THR A 256 16.37 -9.81 19.08
N PHE A 257 16.63 -9.60 17.79
CA PHE A 257 16.32 -10.57 16.74
C PHE A 257 17.19 -10.39 15.50
N GLU A 258 17.21 -11.43 14.65
CA GLU A 258 17.90 -11.37 13.38
C GLU A 258 16.95 -11.04 12.23
N VAL A 259 17.49 -10.41 11.19
CA VAL A 259 16.81 -10.15 9.93
C VAL A 259 17.69 -10.51 8.74
N ASN A 260 17.07 -10.87 7.61
CA ASN A 260 17.77 -10.91 6.35
C ASN A 260 17.73 -9.52 5.70
N TRP A 261 18.86 -8.81 5.72
CA TRP A 261 18.99 -7.44 5.18
C TRP A 261 18.49 -7.24 3.74
N ARG A 262 18.32 -8.32 2.96
CA ARG A 262 17.80 -8.26 1.58
C ARG A 262 16.28 -8.20 1.50
N ASP A 263 15.59 -8.56 2.57
CA ASP A 263 14.15 -8.81 2.54
C ASP A 263 13.31 -7.60 2.99
N TRP A 264 13.97 -6.51 3.40
CA TRP A 264 13.34 -5.23 3.76
C TRP A 264 12.41 -4.75 2.66
N LYS A 265 11.19 -4.38 3.05
CA LYS A 265 10.18 -3.80 2.18
C LYS A 265 10.27 -2.28 2.29
N LEU A 266 10.60 -1.65 1.17
CA LEU A 266 10.82 -0.20 1.03
C LEU A 266 9.79 0.45 0.08
N ASP A 267 8.79 -0.32 -0.33
CA ASP A 267 7.83 0.08 -1.36
C ASP A 267 6.68 0.94 -0.80
N ASP A 268 6.48 0.98 0.53
CA ASP A 268 5.44 1.80 1.17
C ASP A 268 5.88 3.27 1.35
N ASN A 269 6.18 3.92 0.23
CA ASN A 269 6.61 5.31 0.16
C ASN A 269 5.55 6.27 -0.39
N GLY A 270 4.36 5.77 -0.70
CA GLY A 270 3.22 6.55 -1.19
C GLY A 270 3.22 6.80 -2.70
N ILE A 271 4.31 6.50 -3.41
CA ILE A 271 4.38 6.68 -4.86
C ILE A 271 4.02 5.37 -5.57
N CYS A 272 2.82 5.33 -6.14
CA CYS A 272 2.23 4.22 -6.89
C CYS A 272 1.99 4.63 -8.34
N ASN A 273 3.08 4.81 -9.10
CA ASN A 273 3.04 5.33 -10.47
C ASN A 273 3.39 4.30 -11.57
N ARG A 274 3.75 3.06 -11.21
CA ARG A 274 4.04 2.00 -12.19
C ARG A 274 2.92 0.97 -12.25
N PRO A 275 2.68 0.34 -13.40
CA PRO A 275 1.73 -0.76 -13.52
C PRO A 275 2.00 -1.86 -12.49
N ARG A 276 0.94 -2.48 -11.97
CA ARG A 276 1.00 -3.60 -11.01
C ARG A 276 1.56 -3.23 -9.63
N MET A 277 1.64 -1.94 -9.30
CA MET A 277 1.95 -1.48 -7.95
C MET A 277 0.71 -1.45 -7.07
N LEU A 278 0.90 -1.74 -5.78
CA LEU A 278 -0.12 -1.66 -4.74
C LEU A 278 0.45 -0.82 -3.60
N THR A 279 -0.30 0.16 -3.13
CA THR A 279 0.06 0.95 -1.95
C THR A 279 -1.14 1.14 -1.02
N ASN A 280 -0.84 1.34 0.25
CA ASN A 280 -1.78 1.94 1.19
C ASN A 280 -1.50 3.44 1.29
N LEU A 281 -2.54 4.23 1.53
CA LEU A 281 -2.42 5.66 1.85
C LEU A 281 -3.17 5.94 3.17
N PRO A 282 -2.59 6.73 4.10
CA PRO A 282 -1.24 7.30 4.05
C PRO A 282 -0.19 6.18 4.03
N ALA A 283 0.97 6.51 3.44
CA ALA A 283 2.14 5.64 3.32
C ALA A 283 3.29 6.18 4.17
N GLY A 284 4.38 5.42 4.25
CA GLY A 284 5.59 5.80 4.95
C GLY A 284 5.93 4.84 6.07
N LYS A 285 6.08 3.55 5.76
CA LYS A 285 6.72 2.60 6.67
C LYS A 285 7.77 1.76 5.95
N VAL A 286 8.71 1.24 6.73
CA VAL A 286 9.66 0.23 6.29
C VAL A 286 9.50 -0.98 7.20
N PHE A 287 9.43 -2.17 6.61
CA PHE A 287 9.10 -3.37 7.36
C PHE A 287 9.77 -4.61 6.81
N ILE A 288 9.84 -5.64 7.65
CA ILE A 288 10.52 -6.90 7.37
C ILE A 288 9.89 -8.02 8.18
N LEU A 289 10.00 -9.24 7.66
CA LEU A 289 9.75 -10.46 8.43
C LEU A 289 10.99 -10.74 9.29
N PRO A 290 10.90 -10.72 10.63
CA PRO A 290 11.98 -11.19 11.48
C PRO A 290 12.36 -12.63 11.13
N LYS A 291 13.64 -12.98 11.24
CA LYS A 291 14.08 -14.36 11.04
C LYS A 291 13.41 -15.23 12.11
N GLU A 292 12.57 -16.16 11.65
CA GLU A 292 11.81 -17.05 12.52
C GLU A 292 12.74 -17.80 13.49
N GLY A 293 12.34 -17.90 14.76
CA GLY A 293 13.14 -18.58 15.79
C GLY A 293 14.28 -17.75 16.40
N THR A 294 14.44 -16.47 16.05
CA THR A 294 15.59 -15.67 16.56
C THR A 294 15.22 -14.58 17.55
N MET A 295 13.94 -14.19 17.64
CA MET A 295 13.52 -13.09 18.48
C MET A 295 13.35 -13.53 19.92
N ASN A 296 14.04 -12.84 20.83
CA ASN A 296 13.99 -13.11 22.27
C ASN A 296 13.98 -11.78 23.05
N GLY A 297 13.18 -11.73 24.10
CA GLY A 297 13.12 -10.59 25.02
C GLY A 297 11.71 -10.13 25.34
N THR A 298 11.58 -8.86 25.69
CA THR A 298 10.32 -8.26 26.13
C THR A 298 9.94 -7.10 25.22
N ILE A 299 8.71 -7.09 24.73
CA ILE A 299 8.14 -6.00 23.94
C ILE A 299 7.06 -5.32 24.77
N VAL A 300 7.20 -4.02 25.03
CA VAL A 300 6.18 -3.24 25.75
C VAL A 300 5.50 -2.32 24.75
N ILE A 301 4.22 -2.58 24.48
CA ILE A 301 3.38 -1.74 23.63
C ILE A 301 2.87 -0.58 24.48
N ASP A 302 3.11 0.66 24.05
CA ASP A 302 2.72 1.89 24.74
C ASP A 302 2.05 2.94 23.83
N GLY A 303 1.92 2.68 22.53
CA GLY A 303 1.27 3.57 21.57
C GLY A 303 -0.15 3.15 21.24
N SER A 304 -0.29 2.11 20.42
CA SER A 304 -1.59 1.58 20.02
C SER A 304 -1.59 0.07 19.81
N TRP A 305 -2.76 -0.54 19.96
CA TRP A 305 -2.99 -1.96 19.72
C TRP A 305 -4.22 -2.14 18.85
N ASP A 306 -4.06 -2.80 17.70
CA ASP A 306 -5.16 -3.05 16.75
C ASP A 306 -5.99 -1.79 16.42
N SER A 307 -5.33 -0.68 16.04
CA SER A 307 -5.98 0.62 15.79
C SER A 307 -6.65 1.28 17.01
N THR A 308 -6.32 0.87 18.23
CA THR A 308 -6.86 1.50 19.44
C THR A 308 -5.71 2.07 20.25
N LEU A 309 -5.75 3.36 20.55
CA LEU A 309 -4.82 3.95 21.52
C LEU A 309 -4.99 3.24 22.87
N ILE A 310 -3.88 2.97 23.53
CA ILE A 310 -3.88 2.26 24.80
C ILE A 310 -3.50 3.22 25.92
N ASP A 311 -4.25 3.17 27.01
CA ASP A 311 -3.98 4.01 28.19
C ASP A 311 -2.96 3.35 29.13
N GLU A 312 -2.88 2.02 29.09
CA GLU A 312 -1.97 1.21 29.91
C GLU A 312 -1.09 0.33 29.00
N PRO A 313 0.23 0.26 29.26
CA PRO A 313 1.12 -0.52 28.44
C PRO A 313 0.85 -2.03 28.57
N VAL A 314 1.13 -2.76 27.49
CA VAL A 314 1.03 -4.22 27.44
C VAL A 314 2.40 -4.82 27.19
N GLU A 315 2.82 -5.71 28.08
CA GLU A 315 4.10 -6.41 28.01
C GLU A 315 3.90 -7.77 27.31
N LEU A 316 4.69 -8.05 26.29
CA LEU A 316 4.73 -9.30 25.56
C LEU A 316 6.09 -9.95 25.79
N ILE A 317 6.11 -11.14 26.37
CA ILE A 317 7.33 -11.93 26.51
C ILE A 317 7.48 -12.82 25.29
N VAL A 318 8.60 -12.70 24.59
CA VAL A 318 8.89 -13.42 23.36
C VAL A 318 10.07 -14.37 23.56
N GLU A 319 9.86 -15.64 23.21
CA GLU A 319 10.90 -16.66 23.12
C GLU A 319 10.85 -17.31 21.74
N ASP A 320 12.01 -17.42 21.08
CA ASP A 320 12.16 -18.02 19.75
C ASP A 320 11.12 -17.51 18.70
N GLY A 321 10.83 -16.21 18.72
CA GLY A 321 9.86 -15.59 17.81
C GLY A 321 8.39 -15.88 18.09
N THR A 322 8.06 -16.40 19.27
CA THR A 322 6.69 -16.68 19.71
C THR A 322 6.41 -15.97 21.03
N VAL A 323 5.25 -15.32 21.13
CA VAL A 323 4.78 -14.73 22.38
C VAL A 323 4.36 -15.83 23.35
N ILE A 324 5.06 -15.95 24.47
CA ILE A 324 4.79 -16.97 25.49
C ILE A 324 3.93 -16.44 26.65
N ASP A 325 3.93 -15.13 26.89
CA ASP A 325 3.06 -14.48 27.88
C ASP A 325 2.75 -13.03 27.50
N VAL A 326 1.61 -12.53 27.98
CA VAL A 326 1.07 -11.18 27.69
C VAL A 326 0.67 -10.51 29.00
N LYS A 327 1.53 -9.73 29.65
CA LYS A 327 1.17 -9.06 30.91
C LYS A 327 0.58 -7.66 30.68
N GLY A 328 -0.20 -7.20 31.63
CA GLY A 328 -0.87 -5.90 31.59
C GLY A 328 -2.25 -5.94 32.23
N GLY A 329 -3.01 -4.87 32.02
CA GLY A 329 -4.37 -4.72 32.54
C GLY A 329 -5.44 -5.49 31.77
N SER A 330 -6.62 -4.88 31.62
CA SER A 330 -7.77 -5.48 30.94
C SER A 330 -7.51 -5.82 29.46
N LEU A 331 -6.67 -5.03 28.79
CA LEU A 331 -6.27 -5.26 27.40
C LEU A 331 -5.51 -6.58 27.23
N ALA A 332 -4.58 -6.88 28.13
CA ALA A 332 -3.83 -8.14 28.11
C ALA A 332 -4.75 -9.37 28.24
N ALA A 333 -5.79 -9.29 29.07
CA ALA A 333 -6.81 -10.33 29.17
C ALA A 333 -7.61 -10.48 27.86
N THR A 334 -7.97 -9.36 27.24
CA THR A 334 -8.69 -9.31 25.96
C THR A 334 -7.87 -9.93 24.82
N ILE A 335 -6.56 -9.64 24.77
CA ILE A 335 -5.63 -10.22 23.79
C ILE A 335 -5.56 -11.74 23.96
N ARG A 336 -5.35 -12.24 25.19
CA ARG A 336 -5.34 -13.69 25.46
C ARG A 336 -6.65 -14.36 25.04
N GLN A 337 -7.79 -13.72 25.29
CA GLN A 337 -9.08 -14.25 24.89
C GLN A 337 -9.23 -14.31 23.36
N SER A 338 -8.97 -13.20 22.65
CA SER A 338 -9.18 -13.10 21.21
C SER A 338 -8.28 -14.07 20.44
N TYR A 339 -6.99 -14.16 20.80
CA TYR A 339 -6.06 -15.13 20.23
C TYR A 339 -6.45 -16.57 20.57
N GLY A 340 -6.92 -16.82 21.79
CA GLY A 340 -7.45 -18.12 22.19
C GLY A 340 -8.68 -18.56 21.38
N GLU A 341 -9.57 -17.64 21.03
CA GLU A 341 -10.73 -17.91 20.16
C GLU A 341 -10.33 -18.23 18.72
N VAL A 342 -9.31 -17.56 18.19
CA VAL A 342 -8.75 -17.88 16.87
C VAL A 342 -8.03 -19.23 16.90
N ALA A 343 -7.19 -19.48 17.90
CA ALA A 343 -6.48 -20.75 18.06
C ALA A 343 -7.42 -21.95 18.13
N LYS A 344 -8.61 -21.81 18.76
CA LYS A 344 -9.63 -22.87 18.81
C LYS A 344 -10.15 -23.28 17.42
N LYS A 345 -10.11 -22.37 16.44
CA LYS A 345 -10.53 -22.65 15.04
C LYS A 345 -9.44 -23.35 14.23
N LEU A 346 -8.20 -23.36 14.72
CA LEU A 346 -7.06 -24.00 14.06
C LEU A 346 -6.88 -25.46 14.51
N LYS A 347 -6.18 -26.23 13.68
CA LYS A 347 -5.76 -27.60 14.01
C LYS A 347 -4.82 -27.56 15.21
N ALA A 348 -4.84 -28.60 16.04
CA ALA A 348 -4.06 -28.67 17.29
C ALA A 348 -2.58 -28.27 17.12
N LYS A 349 -1.93 -28.77 16.06
CA LYS A 349 -0.52 -28.48 15.75
C LYS A 349 -0.23 -27.04 15.30
N ASP A 350 -1.24 -26.31 14.84
CA ASP A 350 -1.09 -24.97 14.29
C ASP A 350 -1.60 -23.91 15.29
N ARG A 351 -2.06 -24.31 16.48
CA ARG A 351 -2.66 -23.40 17.48
C ARG A 351 -1.69 -22.36 18.01
N GLU A 352 -0.43 -22.75 18.18
CA GLU A 352 0.62 -21.84 18.68
C GLU A 352 1.02 -20.78 17.65
N SER A 353 0.77 -21.04 16.36
CA SER A 353 1.13 -20.12 15.27
C SER A 353 0.43 -18.76 15.35
N VAL A 354 -0.67 -18.65 16.11
CA VAL A 354 -1.33 -17.36 16.35
C VAL A 354 -0.44 -16.38 17.13
N TRP A 355 0.52 -16.88 17.91
CA TRP A 355 1.41 -16.07 18.75
C TRP A 355 2.76 -15.77 18.08
N THR A 356 2.95 -16.17 16.82
CA THR A 356 4.18 -15.92 16.07
C THR A 356 4.34 -14.44 15.79
N ILE A 357 5.54 -13.89 15.99
CA ILE A 357 5.86 -12.54 15.54
C ILE A 357 5.98 -12.55 14.01
N ALA A 358 5.12 -11.76 13.36
CA ALA A 358 4.87 -11.82 11.92
C ALA A 358 5.57 -10.71 11.14
N GLU A 359 5.64 -9.51 11.68
CA GLU A 359 6.20 -8.33 11.01
C GLU A 359 6.87 -7.44 12.05
N PHE A 360 8.02 -6.87 11.69
CA PHE A 360 8.61 -5.74 12.40
C PHE A 360 8.76 -4.60 11.42
N GLY A 361 8.43 -3.39 11.84
CA GLY A 361 8.66 -2.21 11.03
C GLY A 361 8.75 -0.93 11.85
N PHE A 362 9.09 0.15 11.16
CA PHE A 362 9.14 1.48 11.74
C PHE A 362 8.56 2.52 10.76
N GLY A 363 7.97 3.55 11.33
CA GLY A 363 7.33 4.62 10.60
C GLY A 363 8.31 5.66 10.10
N MET A 364 8.03 6.20 8.92
CA MET A 364 8.84 7.15 8.16
C MET A 364 8.05 8.38 7.71
N ASN A 365 6.78 8.49 8.11
CA ASN A 365 5.90 9.60 7.75
C ASN A 365 5.93 10.67 8.86
N PRO A 366 6.49 11.87 8.60
CA PRO A 366 6.63 12.92 9.60
C PRO A 366 5.31 13.56 10.02
N SER A 367 4.28 13.47 9.17
CA SER A 367 2.96 14.04 9.47
C SER A 367 2.03 13.03 10.14
N ALA A 368 2.38 11.74 10.17
CA ALA A 368 1.54 10.72 10.78
C ALA A 368 1.56 10.80 12.32
N ARG A 369 0.37 10.64 12.91
CA ARG A 369 0.12 10.75 14.36
C ARG A 369 -0.34 9.40 14.93
N LEU A 370 -0.26 9.25 16.26
CA LEU A 370 -0.97 8.16 16.96
C LEU A 370 -2.39 8.64 17.26
N VAL A 371 -3.37 8.13 16.52
CA VAL A 371 -4.78 8.57 16.59
C VAL A 371 -5.75 7.40 16.74
N GLY A 372 -5.24 6.16 16.80
CA GLY A 372 -6.09 4.98 16.83
C GLY A 372 -6.58 4.63 15.42
N ASN A 373 -5.65 4.55 14.48
CA ASN A 373 -5.91 4.06 13.13
C ASN A 373 -4.73 3.22 12.64
N VAL A 374 -4.99 1.99 12.17
CA VAL A 374 -3.93 1.05 11.73
C VAL A 374 -2.98 1.70 10.74
N LEU A 375 -3.53 2.45 9.78
CA LEU A 375 -2.70 2.98 8.71
C LEU A 375 -1.82 4.12 9.17
N GLU A 376 -2.28 4.99 10.06
CA GLU A 376 -1.50 6.15 10.46
C GLU A 376 -0.51 5.80 11.57
N ASP A 377 -0.94 5.03 12.56
CA ASP A 377 -0.15 4.74 13.75
C ASP A 377 1.14 3.98 13.40
N GLU A 378 1.07 2.98 12.50
CA GLU A 378 2.22 2.20 12.03
C GLU A 378 3.25 3.03 11.24
N LYS A 379 2.86 4.22 10.79
CA LYS A 379 3.63 5.05 9.85
C LYS A 379 4.21 6.29 10.50
N ARG A 380 3.81 6.61 11.73
CA ARG A 380 4.35 7.72 12.51
C ARG A 380 5.89 7.67 12.52
N MET A 381 6.51 8.75 12.08
CA MET A 381 7.97 8.86 12.11
C MET A 381 8.49 8.68 13.54
N GLY A 382 9.45 7.77 13.70
CA GLY A 382 10.09 7.48 14.98
C GLY A 382 9.48 6.31 15.74
N SER A 383 8.24 5.93 15.43
CA SER A 383 7.61 4.75 16.04
C SER A 383 8.15 3.46 15.42
N CYS A 384 8.05 2.37 16.18
CA CYS A 384 8.19 1.02 15.64
C CYS A 384 6.97 0.19 16.00
N TYR A 385 6.77 -0.93 15.32
CA TYR A 385 5.67 -1.82 15.62
C TYR A 385 6.07 -3.27 15.40
N PHE A 386 5.36 -4.13 16.11
CA PHE A 386 5.42 -5.58 15.94
C PHE A 386 4.02 -6.09 15.64
N SER A 387 3.90 -6.89 14.59
CA SER A 387 2.65 -7.58 14.26
C SER A 387 2.73 -9.04 14.67
N ILE A 388 1.62 -9.59 15.15
CA ILE A 388 1.55 -10.95 15.70
C ILE A 388 0.49 -11.75 14.93
N GLY A 389 0.84 -12.98 14.58
CA GLY A 389 0.00 -13.96 13.90
C GLY A 389 0.53 -14.42 12.54
N ASP A 390 -0.27 -14.24 11.50
CA ASP A 390 -0.04 -14.74 10.14
C ASP A 390 1.06 -13.94 9.44
N ASN A 391 2.10 -14.65 9.02
CA ASN A 391 3.25 -14.11 8.32
C ASN A 391 3.44 -14.71 6.91
N SER A 392 2.49 -15.54 6.46
CA SER A 392 2.53 -16.26 5.18
C SER A 392 2.67 -15.32 3.98
N ARG A 393 2.14 -14.09 4.08
CA ARG A 393 2.21 -13.07 3.02
C ARG A 393 3.60 -12.48 2.84
N LEU A 394 4.44 -12.52 3.88
CA LEU A 394 5.83 -12.08 3.83
C LEU A 394 6.79 -13.23 3.51
N GLY A 395 6.26 -14.45 3.33
CA GLY A 395 7.05 -15.66 3.06
C GLY A 395 7.39 -16.48 4.30
N GLY A 396 6.76 -16.20 5.45
CA GLY A 396 6.94 -16.98 6.67
C GLY A 396 6.09 -18.27 6.71
N SER A 397 6.24 -19.00 7.81
CA SER A 397 5.65 -20.33 8.01
C SER A 397 4.27 -20.33 8.70
N SER A 398 3.91 -19.24 9.40
CA SER A 398 2.66 -19.13 10.17
C SER A 398 1.46 -18.75 9.30
N HIS A 399 0.41 -19.58 9.37
CA HIS A 399 -0.88 -19.41 8.68
C HIS A 399 -2.02 -19.27 9.68
N ALA A 400 -1.84 -18.39 10.66
CA ALA A 400 -2.75 -18.24 11.79
C ALA A 400 -4.12 -17.62 11.44
N GLY A 401 -4.22 -16.89 10.31
CA GLY A 401 -5.45 -16.18 9.92
C GLY A 401 -5.82 -14.98 10.79
N ILE A 402 -4.97 -14.58 11.74
CA ILE A 402 -5.03 -13.34 12.52
C ILE A 402 -3.74 -12.57 12.27
N HIS A 403 -3.80 -11.24 12.20
CA HIS A 403 -2.60 -10.38 12.07
C HIS A 403 -2.93 -9.05 12.75
N VAL A 404 -2.32 -8.79 13.90
CA VAL A 404 -2.59 -7.60 14.71
C VAL A 404 -1.28 -6.90 15.04
N SER A 405 -1.23 -5.59 14.84
CA SER A 405 -0.06 -4.75 15.10
C SER A 405 -0.18 -4.06 16.46
N GLY A 406 0.93 -4.06 17.21
CA GLY A 406 1.15 -3.22 18.38
C GLY A 406 2.26 -2.21 18.11
N VAL A 407 2.00 -0.93 18.37
CA VAL A 407 2.90 0.19 18.08
C VAL A 407 3.58 0.67 19.37
N LEU A 408 4.89 0.85 19.29
CA LEU A 408 5.74 1.49 20.29
C LEU A 408 5.96 2.94 19.88
N ALA A 409 5.64 3.89 20.76
CA ALA A 409 5.62 5.30 20.43
C ALA A 409 7.02 5.87 20.19
N GLU A 410 7.95 5.64 21.12
CA GLU A 410 9.27 6.30 21.18
C GLU A 410 10.40 5.30 21.47
N PRO A 411 10.59 4.27 20.62
CA PRO A 411 11.65 3.29 20.79
C PRO A 411 13.03 3.82 20.37
N THR A 412 14.07 3.28 21.02
CA THR A 412 15.44 3.32 20.55
C THR A 412 15.73 2.04 19.77
N VAL A 413 16.03 2.17 18.47
CA VAL A 413 16.28 1.04 17.56
C VAL A 413 17.75 1.02 17.16
N TRP A 414 18.41 -0.11 17.35
CA TRP A 414 19.79 -0.36 16.95
C TRP A 414 19.84 -1.39 15.82
N LEU A 415 20.67 -1.11 14.82
CA LEU A 415 21.03 -1.99 13.72
C LEU A 415 22.48 -2.42 13.89
N ASP A 416 22.70 -3.64 14.35
CA ASP A 416 23.97 -4.10 14.93
C ASP A 416 24.45 -3.07 16.00
N ASP A 417 25.57 -2.38 15.74
CA ASP A 417 26.15 -1.36 16.62
C ASP A 417 25.74 0.09 16.26
N THR A 418 24.85 0.27 15.27
CA THR A 418 24.44 1.60 14.78
C THR A 418 23.07 1.97 15.33
N CYS A 419 23.01 3.07 16.09
CA CYS A 419 21.74 3.64 16.55
C CYS A 419 20.99 4.25 15.36
N LEU A 420 19.80 3.73 15.06
CA LEU A 420 18.91 4.25 14.01
C LEU A 420 17.99 5.33 14.59
N THR A 421 17.36 5.03 15.73
CA THR A 421 16.52 5.97 16.46
C THR A 421 16.91 5.98 17.92
N GLU A 422 16.86 7.15 18.55
CA GLU A 422 17.03 7.36 19.98
C GLU A 422 15.75 8.01 20.53
N SER A 423 15.01 7.28 21.38
CA SER A 423 13.73 7.72 21.96
C SER A 423 12.75 8.29 20.92
N GLY A 424 12.61 7.60 19.79
CA GLY A 424 11.75 8.02 18.68
C GLY A 424 12.33 9.09 17.75
N GLU A 425 13.51 9.65 18.04
CA GLU A 425 14.17 10.59 17.12
C GLU A 425 15.13 9.84 16.19
N PHE A 426 15.03 10.07 14.87
CA PHE A 426 15.98 9.50 13.92
C PHE A 426 17.34 10.18 14.08
N MET A 427 18.38 9.36 14.27
CA MET A 427 19.74 9.86 14.34
C MET A 427 20.16 10.35 12.95
N ALA A 428 20.98 11.40 12.91
CA ALA A 428 21.61 11.84 11.67
C ALA A 428 22.49 10.70 11.14
N ILE A 429 22.01 10.01 10.12
CA ILE A 429 22.80 8.99 9.45
C ILE A 429 23.50 9.73 8.32
N ASP A 430 24.75 10.13 8.57
CA ASP A 430 25.56 10.90 7.63
C ASP A 430 25.52 10.28 6.21
N ASP A 431 25.25 11.14 5.22
CA ASP A 431 25.04 10.85 3.79
C ASP A 431 26.23 10.14 3.10
#